data_AF-A0A9N9EIC2-F1
#
_entry.id   AF-A0A9N9EIC2-F1
#
_cell.length_a   1.000
_cell.length_b   1.000
_cell.length_c   1.000
_cell.angle_alpha   90.00
_cell.angle_beta   90.00
_cell.angle_gamma   90.00
#
_symmetry.space_group_name_H-M   'P 1'
#
loop_
_entity.id
_entity.type
_entity.pdbx_description
1 polymer ?
#
loop_
_entity_poly.entity_id
_entity_poly.type
_entity_poly.pdbx_seq_one_letter_code
_entity_poly.pdbx_strand_id
1 'polypeptide(L)'
;LLDAVPNLQELKKIPGLDLHPLKGKRQGQHAIKVNDQFRVCFIWGKDNNVYEPIHPGEIIREEFMLPLHLTSEKLAQDIKLAPQEVEAVIQEKKDLNMDLICRLSAYFDLPVEF
;
A
#
# COMPACT_ATOMS: atom_id res chain seq x y z
N LEU A 1 -11.66 17.94 3.93
CA LEU A 1 -11.50 17.66 5.38
C LEU A 1 -10.08 17.24 5.68
N LEU A 2 -9.58 16.17 5.03
CA LEU A 2 -8.21 15.70 5.20
C LEU A 2 -7.17 16.75 4.77
N ASP A 3 -7.41 17.46 3.66
CA ASP A 3 -6.51 18.52 3.16
C ASP A 3 -6.60 19.85 3.93
N ALA A 4 -7.59 19.99 4.83
CA ALA A 4 -7.85 21.23 5.56
C ALA A 4 -7.05 21.32 6.87
N VAL A 5 -6.25 20.29 7.18
CA VAL A 5 -5.62 20.11 8.48
C VAL A 5 -4.13 19.83 8.30
N PRO A 6 -3.24 20.53 9.02
CA PRO A 6 -1.80 20.46 8.75
C PRO A 6 -1.11 19.22 9.33
N ASN A 7 -1.76 18.45 10.21
CA ASN A 7 -1.22 17.21 10.77
C ASN A 7 -2.30 16.34 11.43
N LEU A 8 -1.96 15.08 11.70
CA LEU A 8 -2.86 14.11 12.32
C LEU A 8 -3.37 14.52 13.71
N GLN A 9 -2.61 15.30 14.49
CA GLN A 9 -3.03 15.71 15.83
C GLN A 9 -4.15 16.74 15.80
N GLU A 10 -4.11 17.67 14.85
CA GLU A 10 -5.22 18.61 14.62
C GLU A 10 -6.47 17.88 14.12
N LEU A 11 -6.29 16.83 13.30
CA LEU A 11 -7.42 16.05 12.79
C LEU A 11 -8.18 15.34 13.93
N LYS A 12 -7.45 14.82 14.93
CA LYS A 12 -8.02 14.19 16.14
C LYS A 12 -8.84 15.14 17.01
N LYS A 13 -8.66 16.46 16.86
CA LYS A 13 -9.38 17.47 17.65
C LYS A 13 -10.76 17.82 17.08
N ILE A 14 -11.07 17.40 15.85
CA ILE A 14 -12.33 17.73 15.20
C ILE A 14 -13.49 17.01 15.92
N PRO A 15 -14.43 17.76 16.53
CA PRO A 15 -15.55 17.16 17.25
C PRO A 15 -16.42 16.30 16.33
N GLY A 16 -16.82 15.12 16.80
CA GLY A 16 -17.66 14.20 16.03
C GLY A 16 -16.94 13.41 14.94
N LEU A 17 -15.63 13.63 14.74
CA LEU A 17 -14.83 12.82 13.82
C LEU A 17 -14.43 11.50 14.48
N ASP A 18 -14.96 10.40 13.97
CA ASP A 18 -14.56 9.06 14.40
C ASP A 18 -13.31 8.60 13.64
N LEU A 19 -12.17 9.14 14.07
CA LEU A 19 -10.84 8.78 13.60
C LEU A 19 -10.25 7.69 14.50
N HIS A 20 -9.87 6.56 13.90
CA HIS A 20 -9.22 5.47 14.63
C HIS A 20 -8.05 4.85 13.86
N PRO A 21 -6.93 4.53 14.53
CA PRO A 21 -5.83 3.81 13.92
C PRO A 21 -6.25 2.36 13.63
N LEU A 22 -5.83 1.83 12.49
CA LEU A 22 -6.03 0.43 12.15
C LEU A 22 -4.97 -0.46 12.82
N LYS A 23 -5.30 -1.72 13.02
CA LYS A 23 -4.46 -2.71 13.74
C LYS A 23 -4.11 -3.89 12.83
N GLY A 24 -3.17 -4.73 13.29
CA GLY A 24 -2.74 -5.93 12.57
C GLY A 24 -2.07 -5.57 11.26
N LYS A 25 -2.44 -6.24 10.16
CA LYS A 25 -1.86 -6.00 8.83
C LYS A 25 -1.99 -4.57 8.30
N ARG A 26 -2.95 -3.79 8.83
CA ARG A 26 -3.18 -2.40 8.44
C ARG A 26 -2.58 -1.39 9.43
N GLN A 27 -1.68 -1.83 10.31
CA GLN A 27 -0.97 -0.94 11.22
C GLN A 27 -0.26 0.18 10.44
N GLY A 28 -0.38 1.42 10.94
CA GLY A 28 0.12 2.62 10.25
C GLY A 28 -0.92 3.32 9.37
N GLN A 29 -2.01 2.64 9.01
CA GLN A 29 -3.17 3.26 8.37
C GLN A 29 -4.15 3.79 9.43
N HIS A 30 -4.93 4.78 9.03
CA HIS A 30 -6.01 5.37 9.80
C HIS A 30 -7.33 5.20 9.05
N ALA A 31 -8.45 5.20 9.79
CA ALA A 31 -9.77 5.23 9.19
C ALA A 31 -10.65 6.29 9.84
N ILE A 32 -11.43 6.98 9.01
CA ILE A 32 -12.53 7.84 9.44
C ILE A 32 -13.85 7.14 9.10
N LYS A 33 -14.71 6.95 10.10
CA LYS A 33 -16.06 6.42 9.87
C LYS A 33 -16.90 7.45 9.11
N VAL A 34 -17.51 7.01 8.00
CA VAL A 34 -18.47 7.82 7.24
C VAL A 34 -19.89 7.50 7.68
N ASN A 35 -20.20 6.21 7.85
CA ASN A 35 -21.46 5.71 8.39
C ASN A 35 -21.28 4.27 8.90
N ASP A 36 -22.37 3.58 9.23
CA ASP A 36 -22.31 2.21 9.77
C ASP A 36 -21.77 1.17 8.78
N GLN A 37 -21.75 1.48 7.49
CA GLN A 37 -21.31 0.58 6.43
C GLN A 37 -19.92 0.93 5.89
N PHE A 38 -19.53 2.21 5.90
CA PHE A 38 -18.34 2.69 5.18
C PHE A 38 -17.37 3.47 6.07
N ARG A 39 -16.08 3.29 5.77
CA ARG A 39 -14.97 4.06 6.36
C ARG A 39 -13.98 4.42 5.26
N VAL A 40 -13.43 5.62 5.32
CA VAL A 40 -12.31 6.04 4.45
C VAL A 40 -11.02 5.67 5.15
N CYS A 41 -10.16 4.89 4.49
CA CYS A 41 -8.86 4.50 5.01
C CYS A 41 -7.77 5.32 4.31
N PHE A 42 -6.76 5.75 5.05
CA PHE A 42 -5.67 6.56 4.52
C PHE A 42 -4.39 6.39 5.36
N ILE A 43 -3.26 6.81 4.80
CA ILE A 43 -1.99 6.92 5.49
C ILE A 43 -1.71 8.41 5.71
N TRP A 44 -1.28 8.76 6.92
CA TRP A 44 -0.75 10.10 7.20
C TRP A 44 0.76 10.07 7.08
N GLY A 45 1.30 10.70 6.04
CA GLY A 45 2.73 10.76 5.76
C GLY A 45 3.50 11.58 6.81
N LYS A 46 4.80 11.32 6.92
CA LYS A 46 5.70 12.11 7.81
C LYS A 46 5.88 13.55 7.30
N ASP A 47 5.63 13.77 6.03
CA ASP A 47 5.62 15.06 5.34
C ASP A 47 4.28 15.81 5.51
N ASN A 48 3.37 15.29 6.34
CA ASN A 48 2.03 15.81 6.58
C ASN A 48 1.06 15.74 5.39
N ASN A 49 1.37 14.93 4.38
CA ASN A 49 0.44 14.64 3.30
C ASN A 49 -0.44 13.43 3.63
N VAL A 50 -1.63 13.39 3.01
CA VAL A 50 -2.58 12.30 3.14
C VAL A 50 -2.55 11.46 1.87
N TYR A 51 -2.36 10.16 2.04
CA TYR A 51 -2.29 9.22 0.93
C TYR A 51 -3.43 8.23 1.02
N GLU A 52 -4.08 7.96 -0.11
CA GLU A 52 -4.91 6.76 -0.25
C GLU A 52 -3.98 5.53 -0.17
N PRO A 53 -4.37 4.45 0.53
CA PRO A 53 -3.54 3.25 0.60
C PRO A 53 -3.50 2.58 -0.77
N ILE A 54 -2.42 2.80 -1.51
CA ILE A 54 -2.18 2.13 -2.79
C ILE A 54 -1.68 0.71 -2.49
N HIS A 55 -2.28 -0.29 -3.12
CA HIS A 55 -1.82 -1.66 -2.95
C HIS A 55 -0.44 -1.82 -3.63
N PRO A 56 0.55 -2.50 -3.01
CA PRO A 56 1.87 -2.64 -3.63
C PRO A 56 1.83 -3.31 -5.02
N GLY A 57 0.86 -4.18 -5.26
CA GLY A 57 0.60 -4.79 -6.57
C GLY A 57 0.21 -3.78 -7.66
N GLU A 58 -0.53 -2.72 -7.31
CA GLU A 58 -0.82 -1.60 -8.21
C GLU A 58 0.47 -0.87 -8.56
N ILE A 59 1.29 -0.54 -7.56
CA ILE A 59 2.60 0.11 -7.78
C ILE A 59 3.49 -0.74 -8.69
N ILE A 60 3.64 -2.04 -8.41
CA ILE A 60 4.48 -2.93 -9.22
C ILE A 60 3.96 -2.98 -10.67
N ARG A 61 2.65 -3.01 -10.86
CA ARG A 61 2.03 -3.05 -12.18
C ARG A 61 2.26 -1.76 -12.96
N GLU A 62 1.91 -0.62 -12.38
CA GLU A 62 1.91 0.69 -13.04
C GLU A 62 3.32 1.25 -13.22
N GLU A 63 4.19 1.13 -12.20
CA GLU A 63 5.53 1.77 -12.20
C GLU A 63 6.62 0.87 -12.78
N PHE A 64 6.42 -0.45 -12.82
CA PHE A 64 7.46 -1.39 -13.26
C PHE A 64 7.00 -2.27 -14.43
N MET A 65 5.90 -3.01 -14.29
CA MET A 65 5.54 -4.00 -15.29
C MET A 65 5.08 -3.39 -16.61
N LEU A 66 4.18 -2.39 -16.58
CA LEU A 66 3.68 -1.75 -17.79
C LEU A 66 4.80 -1.02 -18.57
N PRO A 67 5.67 -0.20 -17.93
CA PRO A 67 6.77 0.46 -18.62
C PRO A 67 7.82 -0.51 -19.18
N LEU A 68 8.05 -1.65 -18.53
CA LEU A 68 9.03 -2.66 -18.95
C LEU A 68 8.44 -3.75 -19.86
N HIS A 69 7.14 -3.67 -20.19
CA HIS A 69 6.40 -4.71 -20.93
C HIS A 69 6.56 -6.12 -20.35
N LEU A 70 6.57 -6.21 -19.02
CA LEU A 70 6.79 -7.43 -18.25
C LEU A 70 5.47 -8.08 -17.86
N THR A 71 5.33 -9.40 -18.03
CA THR A 71 4.16 -10.16 -17.56
C THR A 71 4.39 -10.76 -16.18
N SER A 72 3.30 -11.10 -15.47
CA SER A 72 3.34 -11.77 -14.17
C SER A 72 4.10 -13.10 -14.23
N GLU A 73 3.90 -13.87 -15.29
CA GLU A 73 4.54 -15.17 -15.50
C GLU A 73 6.04 -15.00 -15.70
N LYS A 74 6.44 -14.01 -16.51
CA LYS A 74 7.85 -13.74 -16.78
C LYS A 74 8.55 -13.24 -15.52
N LEU A 75 7.94 -12.31 -14.79
CA LEU A 75 8.45 -11.83 -13.50
C LEU A 75 8.63 -13.00 -12.54
N ALA A 76 7.61 -13.85 -12.38
CA ALA A 76 7.65 -15.03 -11.51
C ALA A 76 8.78 -16.00 -11.87
N GLN A 77 8.99 -16.26 -13.16
CA GLN A 77 10.10 -17.09 -13.64
C GLN A 77 11.46 -16.49 -13.27
N ASP A 78 11.64 -15.20 -13.50
CA ASP A 78 12.93 -14.53 -13.26
C ASP A 78 13.27 -14.46 -11.77
N ILE A 79 12.27 -14.18 -10.92
CA ILE A 79 12.45 -14.18 -9.47
C ILE A 79 12.33 -15.57 -8.83
N LYS A 80 12.14 -16.62 -9.63
CA LYS A 80 12.04 -18.03 -9.20
C LYS A 80 10.96 -18.26 -8.14
N LEU A 81 9.75 -17.74 -8.37
CA LEU A 81 8.55 -17.98 -7.56
C LEU A 81 7.43 -18.60 -8.38
N ALA A 82 6.41 -19.15 -7.71
CA ALA A 82 5.23 -19.65 -8.40
C ALA A 82 4.44 -18.48 -9.02
N PRO A 83 4.00 -18.57 -10.30
CA PRO A 83 3.24 -17.50 -10.94
C PRO A 83 2.01 -17.05 -10.17
N GLN A 84 1.32 -17.99 -9.52
CA GLN A 84 0.13 -17.74 -8.70
C GLN A 84 0.41 -16.80 -7.51
N GLU A 85 1.62 -16.86 -6.95
CA GLU A 85 1.99 -15.99 -5.83
C GLU A 85 2.22 -14.56 -6.27
N VAL A 86 2.91 -14.37 -7.40
CA VAL A 86 3.14 -13.06 -8.00
C VAL A 86 1.81 -12.47 -8.48
N GLU A 87 1.04 -13.25 -9.22
CA GLU A 87 -0.23 -12.79 -9.78
C GLU A 87 -1.26 -12.42 -8.70
N ALA A 88 -1.31 -13.15 -7.58
CA ALA A 88 -2.18 -12.76 -6.46
C ALA A 88 -1.82 -11.39 -5.88
N VAL A 89 -0.52 -11.02 -5.86
CA VAL A 89 -0.09 -9.69 -5.42
C VAL A 89 -0.42 -8.65 -6.49
N ILE A 90 -0.09 -8.91 -7.76
CA ILE A 90 -0.37 -8.00 -8.89
C ILE A 90 -1.87 -7.74 -9.05
N GLN A 91 -2.73 -8.72 -8.75
CA GLN A 91 -4.20 -8.58 -8.75
C GLN A 91 -4.77 -8.04 -7.44
N GLU A 92 -3.92 -7.59 -6.51
CA GLU A 92 -4.33 -6.97 -5.24
C GLU A 92 -5.15 -7.89 -4.32
N LYS A 93 -4.99 -9.21 -4.51
CA LYS A 93 -5.64 -10.25 -3.71
C LYS A 93 -4.80 -10.66 -2.50
N LYS A 94 -3.51 -10.32 -2.49
CA LYS A 94 -2.57 -10.70 -1.43
C LYS A 94 -1.54 -9.61 -1.19
N ASP A 95 -1.20 -9.40 0.08
CA ASP A 95 -0.09 -8.53 0.48
C ASP A 95 1.26 -9.09 0.03
N LEU A 96 2.26 -8.22 -0.08
CA LEU A 96 3.66 -8.63 -0.21
C LEU A 96 4.13 -9.37 1.05
N ASN A 97 4.93 -10.42 0.85
CA ASN A 97 5.67 -11.08 1.93
C ASN A 97 7.17 -10.71 1.84
N MET A 98 7.93 -10.97 2.91
CA MET A 98 9.33 -10.58 2.98
C MET A 98 10.21 -11.22 1.90
N ASP A 99 10.00 -12.50 1.56
CA ASP A 99 10.79 -13.19 0.51
C ASP A 99 10.56 -12.55 -0.87
N LEU A 100 9.31 -12.25 -1.20
CA LEU A 100 8.94 -11.58 -2.44
C LEU A 100 9.48 -10.14 -2.48
N ILE A 101 9.43 -9.39 -1.37
CA ILE A 101 10.02 -8.04 -1.28
C ILE A 101 11.51 -8.08 -1.62
N CYS A 102 12.26 -8.97 -0.96
CA CYS A 102 13.70 -9.10 -1.20
C CYS A 102 14.01 -9.44 -2.67
N ARG A 103 13.23 -10.34 -3.27
CA ARG A 103 13.42 -10.74 -4.67
C ARG A 103 13.05 -9.65 -5.67
N LEU A 104 11.95 -8.94 -5.44
CA LEU A 104 11.56 -7.80 -6.27
C LEU A 104 12.61 -6.69 -6.19
N SER A 105 13.12 -6.42 -5.00
CA SER A 105 14.16 -5.40 -4.82
C SER A 105 15.44 -5.74 -5.58
N ALA A 106 15.87 -6.99 -5.52
CA ALA A 106 17.03 -7.46 -6.27
C ALA A 106 16.79 -7.44 -7.79
N TYR A 107 15.57 -7.74 -8.23
CA TYR A 107 15.22 -7.77 -9.64
C TYR A 107 15.14 -6.37 -10.27
N PHE A 108 14.57 -5.40 -9.56
CA PHE A 108 14.39 -4.02 -10.03
C PHE A 108 15.49 -3.05 -9.60
N ASP A 109 16.56 -3.56 -8.98
CA ASP A 109 17.68 -2.74 -8.44
C ASP A 109 17.20 -1.62 -7.50
N LEU A 110 16.22 -1.95 -6.65
CA LEU A 110 15.65 -1.00 -5.69
C LEU A 110 16.46 -0.98 -4.39
N PRO A 111 16.64 0.20 -3.78
CA PRO A 111 17.19 0.30 -2.43
C PRO A 111 16.18 -0.26 -1.43
N VAL A 112 16.58 -1.25 -0.63
CA VAL A 112 15.76 -1.73 0.49
C VAL A 112 16.04 -0.84 1.70
N GLU A 113 15.10 0.04 2.04
CA GLU A 113 15.08 0.72 3.33
C GLU A 113 14.22 -0.09 4.30
N PHE A 114 14.84 -0.60 5.37
CA PHE A 114 14.17 -1.37 6.44
C PHE A 114 13.80 -0.47 7.63
#